data_AF-A0A2D7CBB1-F1
#
_entry.id   AF-A0A2D7CBB1-F1
#
_cell.length_a   1.000
_cell.length_b   1.000
_cell.length_c   1.000
_cell.angle_alpha   90.00
_cell.angle_beta   90.00
_cell.angle_gamma   90.00
#
_symmetry.space_group_name_H-M   'P 1'
#
loop_
_entity.id
_entity.type
_entity.pdbx_description
1 polymer ?
#
loop_
_entity_poly.entity_id
_entity_poly.type
_entity_poly.pdbx_seq_one_letter_code
_entity_poly.pdbx_strand_id
1 'polypeptide(L)'
;MNADEGTYAGRPMSPTAACHAVEGMPRNAFLVSIEEARRLLKPAQRSLAVLQALHDDVRDMAEEIEHLLDGVPPGHASVKEVADLTARTITEWQEVVSEMEAQGTHVVSLDPGRLQWFGVVDAHVVAYGWEEGEMDIEWYHEISEGFTLRKPLIEA
;
A
#
# COMPACT_ATOMS: atom_id res chain seq x y z
N MET A 1 23.71 28.33 19.98
CA MET A 1 24.15 27.69 18.73
C MET A 1 22.87 27.21 18.10
N ASN A 2 22.35 27.97 17.13
CA ASN A 2 21.04 27.70 16.56
C ASN A 2 21.11 26.38 15.81
N ALA A 3 20.14 25.51 16.08
CA ALA A 3 19.93 24.31 15.29
C ALA A 3 19.86 24.72 13.83
N ASP A 4 20.67 24.08 13.00
CA ASP A 4 20.46 24.04 11.57
C ASP A 4 19.06 23.40 11.42
N GLU A 5 18.02 24.22 11.29
CA GLU A 5 16.74 23.79 10.72
C GLU A 5 17.06 23.48 9.25
N GLY A 6 17.62 22.28 9.07
CA GLY A 6 18.08 21.78 7.80
C GLY A 6 16.95 21.89 6.81
N THR A 7 17.18 22.66 5.76
CA THR A 7 16.27 22.78 4.64
C THR A 7 16.16 21.40 4.01
N TYR A 8 15.15 20.61 4.40
CA TYR A 8 14.82 19.33 3.78
C TYR A 8 14.61 19.60 2.29
N ALA A 9 15.59 19.16 1.49
CA ALA A 9 15.62 19.38 0.06
C ALA A 9 14.89 18.26 -0.68
N GLY A 10 14.27 17.29 0.00
CA GLY A 10 13.49 16.25 -0.64
C GLY A 10 14.32 15.31 -1.52
N ARG A 11 15.64 15.17 -1.24
CA ARG A 11 16.56 14.41 -2.09
C ARG A 11 16.55 12.93 -1.72
N PRO A 12 16.18 12.02 -2.64
CA PRO A 12 16.30 10.58 -2.41
C PRO A 12 17.76 10.17 -2.16
N MET A 13 17.96 9.21 -1.26
CA MET A 13 19.26 8.67 -0.91
C MET A 13 19.24 7.14 -0.91
N SER A 14 20.43 6.54 -0.87
CA SER A 14 20.59 5.09 -0.70
C SER A 14 19.93 4.61 0.61
N PRO A 15 19.29 3.41 0.62
CA PRO A 15 18.80 2.76 1.83
C PRO A 15 19.82 2.68 2.97
N THR A 16 21.11 2.58 2.64
CA THR A 16 22.21 2.51 3.61
C THR A 16 22.54 3.85 4.29
N ALA A 17 21.98 4.96 3.79
CA ALA A 17 22.18 6.29 4.36
C ALA A 17 21.23 6.59 5.53
N ALA A 18 20.33 5.66 5.88
CA ALA A 18 19.43 5.83 7.02
C ALA A 18 20.22 5.96 8.33
N CYS A 19 20.04 7.09 9.03
CA CYS A 19 20.72 7.32 10.30
C CYS A 19 20.08 6.58 11.49
N HIS A 20 18.76 6.35 11.46
CA HIS A 20 18.00 5.80 12.59
C HIS A 20 16.85 4.87 12.14
N ALA A 21 16.51 3.91 12.99
CA ALA A 21 15.27 3.14 12.87
C ALA A 21 14.08 4.06 13.20
N VAL A 22 12.99 3.95 12.43
CA VAL A 22 11.83 4.84 12.54
C VAL A 22 10.61 4.12 13.12
N GLU A 23 9.99 4.77 14.09
CA GLU A 23 8.76 4.32 14.73
C GLU A 23 7.58 4.42 13.74
N GLY A 24 6.73 3.40 13.70
CA GLY A 24 5.58 3.33 12.77
C GLY A 24 5.84 2.59 11.46
N MET A 25 7.08 2.18 11.18
CA MET A 25 7.37 1.34 10.01
C MET A 25 6.85 -0.10 10.24
N PRO A 26 6.16 -0.73 9.26
CA PRO A 26 5.74 -2.13 9.35
C PRO A 26 6.94 -3.06 9.59
N ARG A 27 6.73 -4.14 10.35
CA ARG A 27 7.82 -5.07 10.71
C ARG A 27 8.41 -5.83 9.53
N ASN A 28 7.62 -6.03 8.48
CA ASN A 28 8.00 -6.70 7.23
C ASN A 28 8.51 -5.72 6.17
N ALA A 29 8.48 -4.41 6.44
CA ALA A 29 8.99 -3.42 5.51
C ALA A 29 10.52 -3.44 5.46
N PHE A 30 11.06 -3.16 4.29
CA PHE A 30 12.48 -2.91 4.06
C PHE A 30 12.65 -1.66 3.20
N LEU A 31 13.82 -1.06 3.32
CA LEU A 31 14.15 0.17 2.61
C LEU A 31 14.56 -0.13 1.17
N VAL A 32 14.00 0.61 0.23
CA VAL A 32 14.32 0.57 -1.20
C VAL A 32 14.80 1.94 -1.69
N SER A 33 15.60 1.96 -2.76
CA SER A 33 15.91 3.22 -3.44
C SER A 33 14.69 3.73 -4.22
N ILE A 34 14.69 5.01 -4.60
CA ILE A 34 13.63 5.56 -5.44
C ILE A 34 13.57 4.87 -6.80
N GLU A 35 14.71 4.51 -7.39
CA GLU A 35 14.80 3.78 -8.66
C GLU A 35 14.21 2.37 -8.54
N GLU A 36 14.41 1.71 -7.40
CA GLU A 36 13.81 0.40 -7.12
C GLU A 36 12.29 0.52 -6.95
N ALA A 37 11.81 1.51 -6.20
CA ALA A 37 10.38 1.79 -6.07
C ALA A 37 9.73 2.04 -7.44
N ARG A 38 10.36 2.87 -8.28
CA ARG A 38 9.89 3.16 -9.66
C ARG A 38 9.89 1.92 -10.55
N ARG A 39 10.89 1.04 -10.41
CA ARG A 39 10.93 -0.25 -11.12
C ARG A 39 9.78 -1.18 -10.69
N LEU A 40 9.39 -1.13 -9.42
CA LEU A 40 8.31 -1.92 -8.84
C LEU A 40 6.91 -1.34 -9.09
N LEU A 41 6.80 -0.06 -9.45
CA LEU A 41 5.53 0.63 -9.65
C LEU A 41 4.61 -0.10 -10.63
N LYS A 42 5.09 -0.43 -11.83
CA LYS A 42 4.24 -1.08 -12.86
C LYS A 42 3.72 -2.47 -12.44
N PRO A 43 4.55 -3.37 -11.89
CA PRO A 43 4.05 -4.60 -11.26
C PRO A 43 3.03 -4.32 -10.15
N ALA A 44 3.33 -3.39 -9.25
CA ALA A 44 2.48 -3.06 -8.12
C ALA A 44 1.11 -2.50 -8.54
N GLN A 45 1.04 -1.68 -9.58
CA GLN A 45 -0.20 -1.19 -10.17
C GLN A 45 -1.09 -2.34 -10.68
N ARG A 46 -0.50 -3.40 -11.25
CA ARG A 46 -1.27 -4.58 -11.68
C ARG A 46 -1.80 -5.35 -10.48
N SER A 47 -0.99 -5.55 -9.45
CA SER A 47 -1.44 -6.19 -8.21
C SER A 47 -2.52 -5.38 -7.50
N LEU A 48 -2.42 -4.04 -7.51
CA LEU A 48 -3.46 -3.16 -6.99
C LEU A 48 -4.77 -3.31 -7.75
N ALA A 49 -4.74 -3.38 -9.09
CA ALA A 49 -5.93 -3.62 -9.89
C ALA A 49 -6.58 -4.98 -9.57
N VAL A 50 -5.77 -6.02 -9.33
CA VAL A 50 -6.27 -7.32 -8.86
C VAL A 50 -6.93 -7.19 -7.49
N LEU A 51 -6.30 -6.49 -6.53
CA LEU A 51 -6.89 -6.24 -5.23
C LEU A 51 -8.20 -5.45 -5.33
N GLN A 52 -8.28 -4.42 -6.16
CA GLN A 52 -9.52 -3.68 -6.36
C GLN A 52 -10.64 -4.58 -6.89
N ALA A 53 -10.35 -5.48 -7.84
CA ALA A 53 -11.32 -6.45 -8.33
C ALA A 53 -11.77 -7.44 -7.24
N LEU A 54 -10.83 -8.01 -6.47
CA LEU A 54 -11.15 -8.89 -5.34
C LEU A 54 -12.00 -8.18 -4.27
N HIS A 55 -11.81 -6.86 -4.10
CA HIS A 55 -12.56 -6.05 -3.13
C HIS A 55 -14.02 -5.92 -3.57
N ASP A 56 -14.21 -5.62 -4.85
CA ASP A 56 -15.53 -5.57 -5.46
C ASP A 56 -16.23 -6.93 -5.39
N ASP A 57 -15.53 -8.03 -5.71
CA ASP A 57 -16.08 -9.39 -5.59
C ASP A 57 -16.54 -9.70 -4.15
N VAL A 58 -15.72 -9.36 -3.14
CA VAL A 58 -16.08 -9.55 -1.72
C VAL A 58 -17.29 -8.72 -1.33
N ARG A 59 -17.39 -7.47 -1.81
CA ARG A 59 -18.55 -6.62 -1.57
C ARG A 59 -19.81 -7.23 -2.18
N ASP A 60 -19.74 -7.65 -3.44
CA ASP A 60 -20.87 -8.21 -4.18
C ASP A 60 -21.34 -9.53 -3.53
N MET A 61 -20.42 -10.37 -3.05
CA MET A 61 -20.76 -11.58 -2.29
C MET A 61 -21.40 -11.28 -0.92
N ALA A 62 -20.97 -10.21 -0.24
CA ALA A 62 -21.59 -9.79 1.01
C ALA A 62 -23.06 -9.35 0.77
N GLU A 63 -23.30 -8.57 -0.28
CA GLU A 63 -24.65 -8.20 -0.72
C GLU A 63 -25.50 -9.42 -1.09
N GLU A 64 -24.92 -10.41 -1.78
CA GLU A 64 -25.60 -11.66 -2.10
C GLU A 64 -25.99 -12.46 -0.85
N ILE A 65 -25.09 -12.56 0.15
CA ILE A 65 -25.40 -13.22 1.43
C ILE A 65 -26.56 -12.51 2.12
N GLU A 66 -26.54 -11.19 2.19
CA GLU A 66 -27.64 -10.40 2.78
C GLU A 66 -28.96 -10.69 2.07
N HIS A 67 -28.97 -10.68 0.73
CA HIS A 67 -30.16 -10.99 -0.06
C HIS A 67 -30.68 -12.42 0.16
N LEU A 68 -29.79 -13.41 0.26
CA LEU A 68 -30.18 -14.80 0.53
C LEU A 68 -30.83 -14.94 1.92
N LEU A 69 -30.30 -14.23 2.92
CA LEU A 69 -30.79 -14.29 4.30
C LEU A 69 -32.21 -13.74 4.48
N ASP A 70 -32.73 -12.95 3.53
CA ASP A 70 -34.13 -12.53 3.50
C ASP A 70 -35.11 -13.70 3.26
N GLY A 71 -34.64 -14.77 2.61
CA GLY A 71 -35.48 -15.90 2.20
C GLY A 71 -35.12 -17.24 2.83
N VAL A 72 -33.88 -17.42 3.29
CA VAL A 72 -33.39 -18.70 3.83
C VAL A 72 -32.58 -18.51 5.11
N PRO A 73 -32.55 -19.51 6.03
CA PRO A 73 -31.73 -19.42 7.23
C PRO A 73 -30.22 -19.44 6.90
N PRO A 74 -29.34 -18.91 7.78
CA PRO A 74 -27.90 -18.87 7.54
C PRO A 74 -27.22 -20.22 7.26
N GLY A 75 -27.81 -21.33 7.74
CA GLY A 75 -27.29 -22.67 7.51
C GLY A 75 -27.64 -23.29 6.16
N HIS A 76 -28.43 -22.58 5.33
CA HIS A 76 -28.86 -23.06 4.02
C HIS A 76 -27.67 -23.26 3.07
N ALA A 77 -27.78 -24.22 2.15
CA ALA A 77 -26.68 -24.60 1.26
C ALA A 77 -26.16 -23.41 0.43
N SER A 78 -27.05 -22.59 -0.12
CA SER A 78 -26.70 -21.41 -0.91
C SER A 78 -25.91 -20.36 -0.11
N VAL A 79 -26.28 -20.10 1.14
CA VAL A 79 -25.54 -19.14 2.00
C VAL A 79 -24.14 -19.66 2.30
N LYS A 80 -24.01 -20.96 2.57
CA LYS A 80 -22.70 -21.60 2.79
C LYS A 80 -21.81 -21.53 1.55
N GLU A 81 -22.37 -21.74 0.36
CA GLU A 81 -21.63 -21.68 -0.90
C GLU A 81 -21.01 -20.30 -1.14
N VAL A 82 -21.78 -19.23 -0.96
CA VAL A 82 -21.27 -17.85 -1.11
C VAL A 82 -20.27 -17.50 -0.01
N ALA A 83 -20.50 -17.96 1.24
CA ALA A 83 -19.55 -17.78 2.33
C ALA A 83 -18.21 -18.50 2.07
N ASP A 84 -18.25 -19.71 1.53
CA ASP A 84 -17.05 -20.48 1.15
C ASP A 84 -16.30 -19.79 0.01
N LEU A 85 -17.01 -19.22 -0.97
CA LEU A 85 -16.40 -18.42 -2.04
C LEU A 85 -15.74 -17.16 -1.48
N THR A 86 -16.42 -16.44 -0.58
CA THR A 86 -15.89 -15.25 0.10
C THR A 86 -14.59 -15.57 0.84
N ALA A 87 -14.53 -16.70 1.55
CA ALA A 87 -13.32 -17.13 2.24
C ALA A 87 -12.15 -17.41 1.28
N ARG A 88 -12.43 -17.95 0.08
CA ARG A 88 -11.39 -18.18 -0.95
C ARG A 88 -10.87 -16.87 -1.52
N THR A 89 -11.76 -15.94 -1.84
CA THR A 89 -11.38 -14.61 -2.36
C THR A 89 -10.57 -13.82 -1.33
N ILE A 90 -10.90 -13.91 -0.04
CA ILE A 90 -10.09 -13.33 1.05
C ILE A 90 -8.72 -14.00 1.16
N THR A 91 -8.61 -15.30 0.87
CA THR A 91 -7.30 -15.98 0.85
C THR A 91 -6.45 -15.46 -0.31
N GLU A 92 -7.01 -15.36 -1.52
CA GLU A 92 -6.33 -14.80 -2.68
C GLU A 92 -5.90 -13.34 -2.46
N TRP A 93 -6.75 -12.55 -1.82
CA TRP A 93 -6.42 -11.19 -1.37
C TRP A 93 -5.13 -11.16 -0.54
N GLN A 94 -5.06 -12.01 0.48
CA GLN A 94 -3.94 -12.06 1.42
C GLN A 94 -2.65 -12.49 0.73
N GLU A 95 -2.74 -13.41 -0.25
CA GLU A 95 -1.61 -13.83 -1.07
C GLU A 95 -1.07 -12.65 -1.89
N VAL A 96 -1.94 -11.91 -2.60
CA VAL A 96 -1.53 -10.75 -3.40
C VAL A 96 -0.89 -9.66 -2.53
N VAL A 97 -1.48 -9.33 -1.37
CA VAL A 97 -0.89 -8.37 -0.42
C VAL A 97 0.48 -8.85 0.05
N SER A 98 0.60 -10.12 0.44
CA SER A 98 1.86 -10.68 0.94
C SER A 98 2.97 -10.64 -0.12
N GLU A 99 2.65 -10.91 -1.38
CA GLU A 99 3.59 -10.81 -2.50
C GLU A 99 4.05 -9.36 -2.74
N MET A 100 3.13 -8.40 -2.65
CA MET A 100 3.46 -6.97 -2.77
C MET A 100 4.40 -6.53 -1.64
N GLU A 101 4.09 -6.90 -0.40
CA GLU A 101 4.90 -6.53 0.77
C GLU A 101 6.28 -7.22 0.75
N ALA A 102 6.38 -8.45 0.27
CA ALA A 102 7.65 -9.15 0.08
C ALA A 102 8.56 -8.44 -0.95
N GLN A 103 7.99 -7.63 -1.84
CA GLN A 103 8.72 -6.78 -2.79
C GLN A 103 8.95 -5.35 -2.27
N GLY A 104 8.46 -5.01 -1.08
CA GLY A 104 8.62 -3.70 -0.45
C GLY A 104 7.51 -2.70 -0.79
N THR A 105 6.45 -3.16 -1.46
CA THR A 105 5.26 -2.35 -1.78
C THR A 105 4.21 -2.52 -0.71
N HIS A 106 3.68 -1.43 -0.18
CA HIS A 106 2.59 -1.45 0.78
C HIS A 106 1.36 -0.73 0.23
N VAL A 107 0.19 -1.34 0.42
CA VAL A 107 -1.09 -0.75 0.02
C VAL A 107 -1.56 0.20 1.11
N VAL A 108 -1.86 1.45 0.74
CA VAL A 108 -2.35 2.49 1.65
C VAL A 108 -3.87 2.58 1.59
N SER A 109 -4.43 2.57 0.38
CA SER A 109 -5.87 2.51 0.13
C SER A 109 -6.16 1.87 -1.22
N LEU A 110 -7.36 1.32 -1.35
CA LEU A 110 -7.84 0.68 -2.58
C LEU A 110 -8.68 1.62 -3.44
N ASP A 111 -9.41 2.54 -2.81
CA ASP A 111 -10.23 3.54 -3.50
C ASP A 111 -10.11 4.90 -2.78
N PRO A 112 -9.41 5.89 -3.36
CA PRO A 112 -8.60 5.76 -4.58
C PRO A 112 -7.40 4.82 -4.35
N GLY A 113 -6.88 4.24 -5.43
CA GLY A 113 -5.70 3.38 -5.36
C GLY A 113 -4.46 4.14 -4.86
N ARG A 114 -3.88 3.72 -3.73
CA ARG A 114 -2.66 4.33 -3.16
C ARG A 114 -1.66 3.29 -2.73
N LEU A 115 -0.42 3.49 -3.14
CA LEU A 115 0.71 2.62 -2.84
C LEU A 115 1.84 3.42 -2.20
N GLN A 116 2.63 2.75 -1.39
CA GLN A 116 3.84 3.33 -0.84
C GLN A 116 5.00 2.34 -0.76
N TRP A 117 6.21 2.89 -0.72
CA TRP A 117 7.46 2.18 -0.49
C TRP A 117 8.25 2.93 0.59
N PHE A 118 9.04 2.22 1.39
CA PHE A 118 9.87 2.88 2.39
C PHE A 118 11.27 3.12 1.83
N GLY A 119 11.79 4.32 2.02
CA GLY A 119 13.10 4.73 1.50
C GLY A 119 13.75 5.79 2.36
N VAL A 120 14.75 6.49 1.81
CA VAL A 120 15.51 7.50 2.55
C VAL A 120 15.51 8.81 1.78
N VAL A 121 15.08 9.89 2.43
CA VAL A 121 15.14 11.26 1.91
C VAL A 121 15.85 12.13 2.92
N ASP A 122 16.87 12.88 2.48
CA ASP A 122 17.68 13.73 3.36
C ASP A 122 18.17 13.01 4.64
N ALA A 123 18.62 11.75 4.50
CA ALA A 123 19.07 10.84 5.58
C ALA A 123 17.99 10.35 6.57
N HIS A 124 16.72 10.66 6.33
CA HIS A 124 15.57 10.23 7.13
C HIS A 124 14.80 9.12 6.42
N VAL A 125 14.30 8.14 7.17
CA VAL A 125 13.43 7.12 6.60
C VAL A 125 12.04 7.72 6.37
N VAL A 126 11.57 7.64 5.14
CA VAL A 126 10.29 8.19 4.69
C VAL A 126 9.51 7.13 3.90
N ALA A 127 8.26 7.44 3.56
CA ALA A 127 7.48 6.67 2.61
C ALA A 127 7.37 7.42 1.28
N TYR A 128 7.85 6.82 0.19
CA TYR A 128 7.55 7.25 -1.16
C TYR A 128 6.10 6.89 -1.49
N GLY A 129 5.31 7.86 -1.93
CA GLY A 129 3.88 7.70 -2.18
C GLY A 129 3.54 7.79 -3.67
N TRP A 130 2.62 6.94 -4.10
CA TRP A 130 1.98 6.99 -5.42
C TRP A 130 0.46 6.90 -5.26
N GLU A 131 -0.26 7.75 -5.98
CA GLU A 131 -1.73 7.73 -6.08
C GLU A 131 -2.15 7.41 -7.53
N GLU A 132 -3.26 6.70 -7.66
CA GLU A 132 -3.88 6.40 -8.94
C GLU A 132 -4.11 7.67 -9.78
N GLY A 133 -3.68 7.61 -11.03
CA GLY A 133 -3.62 8.77 -11.94
C GLY A 133 -2.24 9.40 -12.06
N GLU A 134 -1.30 9.09 -11.16
CA GLU A 134 0.09 9.56 -11.24
C GLU A 134 0.92 8.69 -12.18
N MET A 135 1.78 9.33 -12.98
CA MET A 135 2.61 8.63 -13.98
C MET A 135 3.86 7.98 -13.37
N ASP A 136 4.39 8.55 -12.30
CA ASP A 136 5.62 8.12 -11.63
C ASP A 136 5.55 8.43 -10.13
N ILE A 137 6.53 7.94 -9.37
CA ILE A 137 6.72 8.25 -7.96
C ILE A 137 7.48 9.59 -7.84
N GLU A 138 6.75 10.63 -7.48
CA GLU A 138 7.27 12.00 -7.32
C GLU A 138 7.06 12.56 -5.91
N TRP A 139 6.45 11.79 -5.02
CA TRP A 139 6.03 12.26 -3.70
C TRP A 139 6.60 11.38 -2.60
N TYR A 140 6.86 12.00 -1.45
CA TYR A 140 7.20 11.29 -0.21
C TYR A 140 6.48 11.92 0.98
N HIS A 141 6.33 11.18 2.07
CA HIS A 141 5.83 11.73 3.33
C HIS A 141 6.56 11.09 4.50
N GLU A 142 6.56 11.79 5.63
CA GLU A 142 7.03 11.21 6.89
C GLU A 142 6.11 10.07 7.31
N ILE A 143 6.69 9.02 7.91
CA ILE A 143 5.93 7.85 8.36
C ILE A 143 4.85 8.24 9.39
N SER A 144 5.12 9.24 10.22
CA SER A 144 4.21 9.74 11.26
C SER A 144 3.14 10.71 10.76
N GLU A 145 3.36 11.39 9.63
CA GLU A 145 2.45 12.41 9.08
C GLU A 145 1.34 11.77 8.21
N GLY A 146 1.64 10.64 7.58
CA GLY A 146 0.73 9.92 6.70
C GLY A 146 0.63 10.49 5.28
N PHE A 147 -0.03 9.74 4.40
CA PHE A 147 -0.01 9.94 2.94
C PHE A 147 -0.51 11.32 2.47
N THR A 148 -1.45 11.92 3.19
CA THR A 148 -2.09 13.19 2.79
C THR A 148 -1.16 14.41 2.92
N LEU A 149 -0.08 14.30 3.70
CA LEU A 149 0.90 15.37 3.93
C LEU A 149 2.15 15.22 3.06
N ARG A 150 1.99 14.60 1.89
CA ARG A 150 3.08 14.33 0.94
C ARG A 150 3.73 15.61 0.40
N LYS A 151 5.04 15.52 0.24
CA LYS A 151 5.97 16.56 -0.23
C LYS A 151 6.63 16.06 -1.51
N PRO A 152 6.94 16.95 -2.46
CA PRO A 152 7.56 16.54 -3.72
C PRO A 152 9.00 16.08 -3.47
N LEU A 153 9.41 15.01 -4.16
CA LEU A 153 10.80 14.64 -4.31
C LEU A 153 11.50 15.66 -5.20
N ILE A 154 12.71 16.06 -4.85
CA ILE A 154 13.55 16.88 -5.74
C ILE A 154 14.46 15.93 -6.51
N GLU A 155 14.39 16.00 -7.84
CA GLU A 155 15.28 15.25 -8.71
C GLU A 155 16.75 15.54 -8.34
N ALA A 156 17.52 14.47 -8.17
CA ALA A 156 18.93 14.52 -7.82
C ALA A 156 19.81 15.00 -8.98
#